data_AF-A0A3B0ZVF1-F1
#
_entry.id   AF-A0A3B0ZVF1-F1
#
_cell.length_a   1.000
_cell.length_b   1.000
_cell.length_c   1.000
_cell.angle_alpha   90.00
_cell.angle_beta   90.00
_cell.angle_gamma   90.00
#
_symmetry.space_group_name_H-M   'P 1'
#
loop_
_entity.id
_entity.type
_entity.pdbx_description
1 polymer ?
#
loop_
_entity_poly.entity_id
_entity_poly.type
_entity_poly.pdbx_seq_one_letter_code
_entity_poly.pdbx_strand_id
1 'polypeptide(L)'
;MSVNSEKHPELVTIMGFIDDPDTMEFENLGLHLATCNACRNKAAELTELQSNLKSSDFIHQHIRYELTENKQKIPQIDEQQLEQYLNGNTDSSQRREITEQLQNDVPSLKAALHFVSHQSAMQRKLTVNESKIYTETQNTKSRHKSLKFSAIIKKYFTLSLPAWLLIPASGFASVLLLMVVNVQFQTVDQHINIASYQDNAVLEYRKKAAQPGIGFFSNARKKTVNFKNITITMGDNNTLMLNWPTIKQVSSYTIRLNKVTAAGSVLLKEKTVKNNSVNFRNIKLDKQRRYQWILTGETSTNEIFYATGGFVRH
;
A
#
# COMPACT_ATOMS: atom_id res chain seq x y z
N MET A 1 -37.50 6.13 23.82
CA MET A 1 -36.47 5.33 24.52
C MET A 1 -35.27 6.22 24.74
N SER A 2 -35.13 6.78 25.95
CA SER A 2 -33.98 7.58 26.36
C SER A 2 -32.84 6.64 26.73
N VAL A 3 -31.86 6.50 25.85
CA VAL A 3 -30.63 5.75 26.16
C VAL A 3 -29.81 6.61 27.13
N ASN A 4 -29.70 6.17 28.38
CA ASN A 4 -28.78 6.74 29.37
C ASN A 4 -27.34 6.59 28.85
N SER A 5 -26.85 7.63 28.18
CA SER A 5 -25.55 7.67 27.49
C SER A 5 -24.47 8.35 28.33
N GLU A 6 -24.34 8.02 29.61
CA GLU A 6 -23.26 8.57 30.45
C GLU A 6 -22.00 7.70 30.48
N LYS A 7 -22.05 6.45 30.02
CA LYS A 7 -20.85 5.62 29.92
C LYS A 7 -20.18 5.81 28.57
N HIS A 8 -19.06 6.55 28.59
CA HIS A 8 -18.17 6.64 27.44
C HIS A 8 -17.44 5.30 27.20
N PRO A 9 -17.33 4.85 25.95
CA PRO A 9 -16.58 3.66 25.59
C PRO A 9 -15.10 3.82 25.95
N GLU A 10 -14.47 2.70 26.29
CA GLU A 10 -13.04 2.67 26.60
C GLU A 10 -12.20 3.02 25.37
N LEU A 11 -11.04 3.64 25.62
CA LEU A 11 -10.11 4.09 24.59
C LEU A 11 -9.68 2.95 23.64
N VAL A 12 -9.53 1.74 24.18
CA VAL A 12 -9.13 0.54 23.42
C VAL A 12 -10.19 0.17 22.38
N THR A 13 -11.47 0.29 22.73
CA THR A 13 -12.58 0.02 21.79
C THR A 13 -12.62 1.07 20.68
N ILE A 14 -12.34 2.34 21.02
CA ILE A 14 -12.23 3.42 20.02
C ILE A 14 -11.05 3.17 19.07
N MET A 15 -9.89 2.73 19.58
CA MET A 15 -8.76 2.35 18.74
C MET A 15 -9.08 1.18 17.82
N GLY A 16 -9.71 0.12 18.34
CA GLY A 16 -10.13 -1.03 17.54
C GLY A 16 -11.06 -0.63 16.39
N PHE A 17 -11.99 0.29 16.64
CA PHE A 17 -12.88 0.84 15.61
C PHE A 17 -12.14 1.68 14.56
N ILE A 18 -11.11 2.44 14.94
CA ILE A 18 -10.29 3.20 13.99
C ILE A 18 -9.53 2.25 13.05
N ASP A 19 -9.09 1.10 13.55
CA ASP A 19 -8.36 0.09 12.78
C ASP A 19 -9.26 -0.70 11.81
N ASP A 20 -10.47 -1.09 12.24
CA ASP A 20 -11.41 -1.86 11.43
C ASP A 20 -12.88 -1.47 11.72
N PRO A 21 -13.39 -0.39 11.08
CA PRO A 21 -14.70 0.17 11.38
C PRO A 21 -15.87 -0.70 10.89
N ASP A 22 -15.63 -1.68 10.00
CA ASP A 22 -16.66 -2.49 9.36
C ASP A 22 -17.02 -3.76 10.17
N THR A 23 -16.33 -4.02 11.27
CA THR A 23 -16.63 -5.16 12.13
C THR A 23 -17.96 -4.98 12.87
N MET A 24 -18.78 -6.03 12.89
CA MET A 24 -20.10 -6.01 13.55
C MET A 24 -20.00 -5.70 15.06
N GLU A 25 -18.84 -5.90 15.68
CA GLU A 25 -18.58 -5.61 17.10
C GLU A 25 -18.62 -4.11 17.41
N PHE A 26 -18.45 -3.23 16.41
CA PHE A 26 -18.42 -1.78 16.60
C PHE A 26 -19.66 -1.04 16.10
N GLU A 27 -20.72 -1.73 15.66
CA GLU A 27 -21.95 -1.07 15.18
C GLU A 27 -22.54 -0.11 16.24
N ASN A 28 -22.61 -0.57 17.50
CA ASN A 28 -23.08 0.24 18.63
C ASN A 28 -22.13 1.41 18.94
N LEU A 29 -20.82 1.23 18.74
CA LEU A 29 -19.82 2.29 18.93
C LEU A 29 -19.93 3.34 17.82
N GLY A 30 -20.18 2.94 16.58
CA GLY A 30 -20.44 3.86 15.47
C GLY A 30 -21.66 4.75 15.75
N LEU A 31 -22.76 4.16 16.24
CA LEU A 31 -23.96 4.89 16.68
C LEU A 31 -23.67 5.84 17.86
N HIS A 32 -22.83 5.41 18.81
CA HIS A 32 -22.41 6.27 19.92
C HIS A 32 -21.53 7.44 19.46
N LEU A 33 -20.56 7.23 18.56
CA LEU A 33 -19.70 8.30 18.02
C LEU A 33 -20.50 9.31 17.17
N ALA A 34 -21.56 8.86 16.51
CA ALA A 34 -22.50 9.72 15.80
C ALA A 34 -23.26 10.66 16.75
N THR A 35 -23.51 10.25 17.99
CA THR A 35 -24.33 11.00 18.97
C THR A 35 -23.51 11.69 20.06
N CYS A 36 -22.28 11.25 20.36
CA CYS A 36 -21.43 11.77 21.43
C CYS A 36 -20.23 12.57 20.88
N ASN A 37 -20.24 13.89 21.06
CA ASN A 37 -19.17 14.78 20.58
C ASN A 37 -17.81 14.51 21.28
N ALA A 38 -17.82 14.22 22.59
CA ALA A 38 -16.60 13.97 23.35
C ALA A 38 -15.83 12.74 22.84
N CYS A 39 -16.54 11.65 22.56
CA CYS A 39 -15.92 10.43 22.02
C CYS A 39 -15.45 10.60 20.57
N ARG A 40 -16.15 11.42 19.78
CA ARG A 40 -15.72 11.76 18.41
C ARG A 40 -14.40 12.54 18.40
N ASN A 41 -14.25 13.52 19.30
CA ASN A 41 -13.00 14.26 19.43
C ASN A 41 -11.85 13.34 19.85
N LYS A 42 -12.07 12.45 20.82
CA LYS A 42 -11.07 11.44 21.21
C LYS A 42 -10.70 10.50 20.05
N ALA A 43 -11.67 10.06 19.25
CA ALA A 43 -11.40 9.22 18.08
C ALA A 43 -10.57 9.98 17.03
N ALA A 44 -10.84 11.27 16.83
CA ALA A 44 -10.04 12.12 15.95
C ALA A 44 -8.59 12.28 16.46
N GLU A 45 -8.38 12.56 17.75
CA GLU A 45 -7.05 12.65 18.38
C GLU A 45 -6.24 11.34 18.26
N LEU A 46 -6.90 10.19 18.41
CA LEU A 46 -6.26 8.89 18.25
C LEU A 46 -5.88 8.60 16.79
N THR A 47 -6.77 8.92 15.85
CA THR A 47 -6.52 8.76 14.41
C THR A 47 -5.36 9.65 13.97
N GLU A 48 -5.33 10.87 14.49
CA GLU A 48 -4.23 11.82 14.38
C GLU A 48 -2.90 11.18 14.80
N LEU A 49 -2.80 10.73 16.06
CA LEU A 49 -1.59 10.13 16.62
C LEU A 49 -1.14 8.91 15.80
N GLN A 50 -2.07 8.04 15.42
CA GLN A 50 -1.76 6.86 14.61
C GLN A 50 -1.23 7.24 13.22
N SER A 51 -1.81 8.26 12.58
CA SER A 51 -1.37 8.75 11.27
C SER A 51 0.02 9.39 11.31
N ASN A 52 0.34 10.10 12.39
CA ASN A 52 1.68 10.67 12.62
C ASN A 52 2.72 9.59 12.88
N LEU A 53 2.36 8.53 13.61
CA LEU A 53 3.25 7.38 13.82
C LEU A 53 3.53 6.65 12.50
N LYS A 54 2.50 6.37 11.69
CA LYS A 54 2.63 5.71 10.38
C LYS A 54 3.40 6.57 9.36
N SER A 55 3.17 7.89 9.34
CA SER A 55 3.87 8.80 8.42
C SER A 55 5.31 9.07 8.83
N SER A 56 5.62 9.12 10.13
CA SER A 56 7.01 9.23 10.61
C SER A 56 7.82 7.97 10.31
N ASP A 57 7.24 6.78 10.28
CA ASP A 57 7.96 5.55 9.85
C ASP A 57 8.38 5.63 8.37
N PHE A 58 7.58 6.27 7.52
CA PHE A 58 7.92 6.50 6.11
C PHE A 58 9.01 7.57 5.92
N ILE A 59 8.96 8.66 6.70
CA ILE A 59 9.99 9.70 6.70
C ILE A 59 11.32 9.17 7.26
N HIS A 60 11.27 8.35 8.31
CA HIS A 60 12.46 7.69 8.85
C HIS A 60 13.11 6.75 7.84
N GLN A 61 12.33 6.08 6.97
CA GLN A 61 12.90 5.23 5.93
C GLN A 61 13.64 6.05 4.86
N HIS A 62 13.19 7.27 4.53
CA HIS A 62 13.92 8.17 3.63
C HIS A 62 15.15 8.83 4.28
N ILE A 63 15.05 9.25 5.54
CA ILE A 63 16.17 9.86 6.28
C ILE A 63 17.30 8.83 6.54
N ARG A 64 16.97 7.54 6.76
CA ARG A 64 17.97 6.47 6.94
C ARG A 64 18.85 6.23 5.71
N TYR A 65 18.33 6.50 4.50
CA TYR A 65 19.08 6.38 3.25
C TYR A 65 20.06 7.54 3.02
N GLU A 66 19.80 8.74 3.57
CA GLU A 66 20.72 9.88 3.47
C GLU A 66 21.81 9.86 4.56
N LEU A 67 21.53 9.29 5.73
CA LEU A 67 22.51 9.19 6.83
C LEU A 67 23.51 8.02 6.68
N THR A 68 23.34 7.13 5.71
CA THR A 68 24.25 5.98 5.52
C THR A 68 25.54 6.31 4.75
N GLU A 69 25.67 7.52 4.18
CA GLU A 69 26.91 7.95 3.52
C GLU A 69 27.96 8.57 4.46
N ASN A 70 27.62 8.88 5.72
CA ASN A 70 28.59 9.40 6.68
C ASN A 70 28.73 8.46 7.88
N LYS A 71 29.72 7.56 7.80
CA LYS A 71 30.06 6.60 8.85
C LYS A 71 30.57 7.32 10.11
N GLN A 72 29.67 7.58 11.04
CA GLN A 72 29.95 7.27 12.44
C GLN A 72 29.04 6.11 12.83
N LYS A 73 29.66 4.96 13.12
CA LYS A 73 28.99 3.82 13.74
C LYS A 73 28.54 4.28 15.13
N ILE A 74 27.35 4.84 15.24
CA ILE A 74 26.66 4.90 16.51
C ILE A 74 26.40 3.44 16.89
N PRO A 75 26.90 2.96 18.05
CA PRO A 75 26.62 1.60 18.49
C PRO A 75 25.10 1.45 18.58
N GLN A 76 24.54 0.53 17.79
CA GLN A 76 23.12 0.23 17.86
C GLN A 76 22.87 -0.50 19.17
N ILE A 77 21.91 -0.01 19.95
CA ILE A 77 21.42 -0.71 21.14
C ILE A 77 20.86 -2.05 20.66
N ASP A 78 21.41 -3.14 21.16
CA ASP A 78 20.91 -4.47 20.84
C ASP A 78 19.50 -4.67 21.42
N GLU A 79 18.65 -5.38 20.69
CA GLU A 79 17.24 -5.56 21.06
C GLU A 79 17.09 -6.24 22.43
N GLN A 80 18.01 -7.16 22.79
CA GLN A 80 18.01 -7.82 24.09
C GLN A 80 18.41 -6.87 25.22
N GLN A 81 19.35 -5.95 24.97
CA GLN A 81 19.76 -4.94 25.96
C GLN A 81 18.63 -3.95 26.25
N LEU A 82 17.89 -3.55 25.21
CA LEU A 82 16.73 -2.68 25.36
C LEU A 82 15.62 -3.37 26.15
N GLU A 83 15.35 -4.65 25.89
CA GLU A 83 14.36 -5.42 26.63
C GLU A 83 14.74 -5.58 28.11
N GLN A 84 16.00 -5.92 28.41
CA GLN A 84 16.49 -6.01 29.79
C GLN A 84 16.36 -4.67 30.52
N TYR A 85 16.66 -3.56 29.85
CA TYR A 85 16.53 -2.21 30.40
C TYR A 85 15.08 -1.87 30.75
N LEU A 86 14.15 -2.14 29.82
CA LEU A 86 12.73 -1.82 29.98
C LEU A 86 12.06 -2.70 31.03
N ASN A 87 12.49 -3.95 31.17
CA ASN A 87 12.01 -4.88 32.20
C ASN A 87 12.66 -4.64 33.58
N GLY A 88 13.57 -3.68 33.71
CA GLY A 88 14.25 -3.36 34.97
C GLY A 88 15.33 -4.36 35.40
N ASN A 89 15.78 -5.22 34.48
CA ASN A 89 16.77 -6.28 34.72
C ASN A 89 18.21 -5.87 34.38
N THR A 90 18.49 -4.58 34.21
CA THR A 90 19.83 -4.04 33.94
C THR A 90 20.48 -3.48 35.20
N ASP A 91 21.79 -3.67 35.34
CA ASP A 91 22.58 -3.02 36.38
C ASP A 91 22.58 -1.49 36.22
N SER A 92 22.74 -0.78 37.34
CA SER A 92 22.71 0.68 37.44
C SER A 92 23.70 1.40 36.52
N SER A 93 24.86 0.79 36.25
CA SER A 93 25.89 1.30 35.32
C SER A 93 25.41 1.24 33.87
N GLN A 94 24.96 0.07 33.41
CA GLN A 94 24.42 -0.15 32.06
C GLN A 94 23.16 0.68 31.81
N ARG A 95 22.34 0.89 32.85
CA ARG A 95 21.13 1.69 32.76
C ARG A 95 21.42 3.14 32.37
N ARG A 96 22.51 3.73 32.88
CA ARG A 96 22.92 5.09 32.50
C ARG A 96 23.40 5.15 31.05
N GLU A 97 24.23 4.19 30.65
CA GLU A 97 24.75 4.10 29.28
C GLU A 97 23.61 3.96 28.24
N ILE A 98 22.66 3.04 28.49
CA ILE A 98 21.50 2.85 27.60
C ILE A 98 20.60 4.10 27.61
N THR A 99 20.43 4.77 28.75
CA THR A 99 19.63 6.01 28.82
C THR A 99 20.28 7.13 28.00
N GLU A 100 21.60 7.29 28.09
CA GLU A 100 22.35 8.27 27.32
C GLU A 100 22.31 7.95 25.82
N GLN A 101 22.44 6.67 25.44
CA GLN A 101 22.29 6.23 24.05
C GLN A 101 20.87 6.47 23.52
N LEU A 102 19.83 6.19 24.31
CA LEU A 102 18.43 6.46 23.94
C LEU A 102 18.13 7.96 23.81
N GLN A 103 18.73 8.81 24.65
CA GLN A 103 18.57 10.26 24.55
C GLN A 103 19.23 10.84 23.29
N ASN A 104 20.35 10.25 22.87
CA ASN A 104 21.10 10.69 21.71
C ASN A 104 20.60 10.07 20.38
N ASP A 105 19.84 8.97 20.42
CA ASP A 105 19.30 8.29 19.23
C ASP A 105 17.75 8.27 19.22
N VAL A 106 17.17 9.28 18.57
CA VAL A 106 15.71 9.47 18.42
C VAL A 106 14.98 8.22 17.88
N PRO A 107 15.50 7.51 16.86
CA PRO A 107 14.96 6.21 16.44
C PRO A 107 14.86 5.16 17.56
N SER A 108 15.92 4.97 18.36
CA SER A 108 15.92 3.97 19.44
C SER A 108 14.96 4.34 20.57
N LEU A 109 14.84 5.63 20.90
CA LEU A 109 13.84 6.11 21.85
C LEU A 109 12.41 5.80 21.37
N LYS A 110 12.11 6.01 20.08
CA LYS A 110 10.81 5.69 19.50
C LYS A 110 10.52 4.19 19.58
N ALA A 111 11.49 3.34 19.25
CA ALA A 111 11.35 1.89 19.35
C ALA A 111 11.07 1.44 20.80
N ALA A 112 11.79 2.02 21.78
CA ALA A 112 11.57 1.78 23.20
C ALA A 112 10.14 2.15 23.64
N LEU A 113 9.65 3.33 23.24
CA LEU A 113 8.29 3.77 23.54
C LEU A 113 7.24 2.85 22.90
N HIS A 114 7.46 2.43 21.66
CA HIS A 114 6.57 1.49 20.98
C HIS A 114 6.53 0.13 21.69
N PHE A 115 7.68 -0.38 22.13
CA PHE A 115 7.76 -1.62 22.91
C PHE A 115 6.99 -1.51 24.24
N VAL A 116 7.20 -0.46 25.02
CA VAL A 116 6.48 -0.24 26.30
C VAL A 116 4.97 -0.13 26.08
N SER A 117 4.55 0.57 25.03
CA SER A 117 3.14 0.69 24.64
C SER A 117 2.55 -0.68 24.31
N HIS A 118 3.25 -1.48 23.50
CA HIS A 118 2.84 -2.82 23.10
C HIS A 118 2.80 -3.80 24.28
N GLN A 119 3.81 -3.79 25.16
CA GLN A 119 3.85 -4.62 26.37
C GLN A 119 2.67 -4.32 27.31
N SER A 120 2.36 -3.03 27.50
CA SER A 120 1.21 -2.60 28.31
C SER A 120 -0.12 -3.08 27.71
N ALA A 121 -0.26 -3.06 26.38
CA ALA A 121 -1.44 -3.57 25.70
C ALA A 121 -1.57 -5.10 25.81
N MET A 122 -0.46 -5.84 25.75
CA MET A 122 -0.44 -7.29 25.91
C MET A 122 -0.75 -7.73 27.35
N GLN A 123 -0.21 -7.02 28.36
CA GLN A 123 -0.52 -7.30 29.77
C GLN A 123 -2.02 -7.15 30.06
N ARG A 124 -2.67 -6.11 29.51
CA ARG A 124 -4.14 -5.94 29.67
C ARG A 124 -4.94 -7.11 29.11
N LYS A 125 -4.53 -7.68 27.97
CA LYS A 125 -5.22 -8.84 27.37
C LYS A 125 -5.10 -10.11 28.23
N LEU A 126 -4.00 -10.27 28.95
CA LEU A 126 -3.81 -11.39 29.88
C LEU A 126 -4.69 -11.25 31.12
N THR A 127 -4.75 -10.06 31.73
CA THR A 127 -5.56 -9.82 32.94
C THR A 127 -7.07 -9.91 32.68
N VAL A 128 -7.53 -9.50 31.49
CA VAL A 128 -8.96 -9.58 31.11
C VAL A 128 -9.43 -11.03 30.91
N ASN A 129 -8.55 -11.94 30.51
CA ASN A 129 -8.89 -13.36 30.36
C ASN A 129 -8.89 -14.14 31.68
N GLU A 130 -8.04 -13.78 32.64
CA GLU A 130 -8.07 -14.40 33.98
C GLU A 130 -9.36 -14.08 34.74
N SER A 131 -10.00 -12.95 34.44
CA SER A 131 -11.24 -12.52 35.10
C SER A 131 -12.50 -13.21 34.55
N LYS A 132 -12.42 -13.90 33.39
CA LYS A 132 -13.56 -14.58 32.75
C LYS A 132 -13.60 -16.10 32.97
N ILE A 133 -12.64 -16.67 33.70
CA ILE A 133 -12.59 -18.12 33.94
C ILE A 133 -13.53 -18.57 35.09
N TYR A 134 -14.16 -17.64 35.81
CA TYR A 134 -15.13 -17.95 36.88
C TYR A 134 -16.53 -17.39 36.64
N THR A 135 -17.12 -17.57 35.45
CA THR A 135 -18.59 -17.63 35.29
C THR A 135 -18.96 -17.99 33.85
N GLU A 136 -19.28 -19.25 33.59
CA GLU A 136 -20.48 -19.69 32.85
C GLU A 136 -20.32 -21.14 32.40
N THR A 137 -20.67 -22.02 33.33
CA THR A 137 -21.25 -23.31 32.99
C THR A 137 -22.70 -23.05 32.57
N GLN A 138 -23.06 -23.30 31.31
CA GLN A 138 -24.16 -24.18 30.90
C GLN A 138 -24.73 -23.84 29.50
N ASN A 139 -24.80 -24.89 28.68
CA ASN A 139 -25.87 -25.22 27.75
C ASN A 139 -26.32 -24.16 26.72
N THR A 140 -26.05 -24.45 25.44
CA THR A 140 -27.15 -24.78 24.51
C THR A 140 -26.62 -25.49 23.25
N LYS A 141 -27.29 -26.60 22.91
CA LYS A 141 -27.16 -27.32 21.64
C LYS A 141 -27.94 -26.59 20.54
N SER A 142 -27.32 -26.31 19.40
CA SER A 142 -27.96 -26.23 18.07
C SER A 142 -26.89 -26.61 17.05
N ARG A 143 -26.93 -27.69 16.27
CA ARG A 143 -27.92 -28.33 15.37
C ARG A 143 -28.19 -27.54 14.08
N HIS A 144 -27.41 -27.91 13.06
CA HIS A 144 -27.72 -27.96 11.61
C HIS A 144 -28.24 -26.69 10.91
N LYS A 145 -27.53 -26.29 9.83
CA LYS A 145 -27.96 -26.55 8.43
C LYS A 145 -26.89 -26.08 7.43
N SER A 146 -26.50 -26.99 6.55
CA SER A 146 -25.66 -26.74 5.37
C SER A 146 -26.52 -26.15 4.25
N LEU A 147 -26.08 -25.03 3.68
CA LEU A 147 -26.68 -24.40 2.50
C LEU A 147 -25.96 -24.90 1.25
N LYS A 148 -26.70 -25.65 0.41
CA LYS A 148 -26.26 -26.12 -0.91
C LYS A 148 -26.53 -25.02 -1.95
N PHE A 149 -25.46 -24.37 -2.43
CA PHE A 149 -25.49 -23.43 -3.54
C PHE A 149 -25.21 -24.14 -4.89
N SER A 150 -26.17 -24.88 -5.43
CA SER A 150 -26.03 -25.46 -6.77
C SER A 150 -27.36 -25.57 -7.51
N ALA A 151 -27.85 -24.48 -8.11
CA ALA A 151 -29.01 -24.52 -9.02
C ALA A 151 -29.20 -23.33 -9.98
N ILE A 152 -28.18 -22.51 -10.32
CA ILE A 152 -28.43 -21.26 -11.10
C ILE A 152 -27.77 -21.19 -12.50
N ILE A 153 -27.05 -22.21 -12.98
CA ILE A 153 -26.38 -22.12 -14.31
C ILE A 153 -26.88 -23.19 -15.30
N LYS A 154 -28.19 -23.24 -15.55
CA LYS A 154 -28.77 -24.13 -16.60
C LYS A 154 -29.73 -23.45 -17.58
N LYS A 155 -29.65 -22.12 -17.78
CA LYS A 155 -30.65 -21.42 -18.62
C LYS A 155 -30.12 -20.50 -19.73
N TYR A 156 -28.83 -20.58 -20.11
CA TYR A 156 -28.24 -19.65 -21.10
C TYR A 156 -27.71 -20.28 -22.40
N PHE A 157 -27.95 -21.55 -22.68
CA PHE A 157 -27.55 -22.17 -23.95
C PHE A 157 -28.72 -22.79 -24.70
N THR A 158 -29.58 -21.95 -25.27
CA THR A 158 -30.44 -22.30 -26.41
C THR A 158 -30.68 -21.07 -27.27
N LEU A 159 -29.62 -20.56 -27.92
CA LEU A 159 -29.78 -19.63 -29.05
C LEU A 159 -29.61 -20.43 -30.34
N SER A 160 -30.73 -20.76 -30.98
CA SER A 160 -30.76 -21.26 -32.36
C SER A 160 -30.60 -20.07 -33.30
N LEU A 161 -29.56 -20.09 -34.13
CA LEU A 161 -29.37 -19.08 -35.18
C LEU A 161 -30.26 -19.41 -36.39
N PRO A 162 -30.94 -18.42 -36.98
CA PRO A 162 -31.82 -18.62 -38.14
C PRO A 162 -31.07 -19.00 -39.42
N ALA A 163 -31.65 -19.92 -40.19
CA ALA A 163 -31.08 -20.59 -41.38
C ALA A 163 -30.84 -19.72 -42.62
N TRP A 164 -30.87 -18.39 -42.51
CA TRP A 164 -30.95 -17.47 -43.66
C TRP A 164 -29.55 -17.03 -44.14
N LEU A 165 -28.49 -17.56 -43.51
CA LEU A 165 -27.09 -17.36 -43.88
C LEU A 165 -26.59 -18.35 -44.95
N LEU A 166 -27.48 -19.14 -45.56
CA LEU A 166 -27.15 -20.14 -46.58
C LEU A 166 -27.57 -19.66 -47.98
N ILE A 167 -26.81 -18.72 -48.56
CA ILE A 167 -26.91 -18.29 -49.97
C ILE A 167 -25.50 -18.41 -50.60
N PRO A 168 -25.34 -18.80 -51.90
CA PRO A 168 -24.18 -19.55 -52.36
C PRO A 168 -22.90 -18.72 -52.59
N ALA A 169 -21.79 -19.33 -52.19
CA ALA A 169 -20.47 -18.75 -51.94
C ALA A 169 -19.58 -18.47 -53.17
N SER A 170 -20.13 -18.21 -54.36
CA SER A 170 -19.30 -18.03 -55.57
C SER A 170 -18.85 -16.59 -55.85
N GLY A 171 -19.55 -15.58 -55.32
CA GLY A 171 -19.21 -14.16 -55.55
C GLY A 171 -18.18 -13.55 -54.59
N PHE A 172 -17.94 -14.17 -53.43
CA PHE A 172 -17.06 -13.62 -52.38
C PHE A 172 -15.58 -14.03 -52.50
N ALA A 173 -15.27 -15.08 -53.28
CA ALA A 173 -13.90 -15.60 -53.37
C ALA A 173 -12.93 -14.63 -54.08
N SER A 174 -13.41 -13.85 -55.06
CA SER A 174 -12.57 -12.92 -55.84
C SER A 174 -12.22 -11.64 -55.07
N VAL A 175 -13.12 -11.15 -54.22
CA VAL A 175 -12.85 -9.97 -53.36
C VAL A 175 -11.93 -10.33 -52.19
N LEU A 176 -12.03 -11.54 -51.64
CA LEU A 176 -11.11 -12.04 -50.61
C LEU A 176 -9.68 -12.19 -51.13
N LEU A 177 -9.47 -12.64 -52.38
CA LEU A 177 -8.13 -12.85 -52.94
C LEU A 177 -7.36 -11.53 -53.16
N LEU A 178 -8.03 -10.46 -53.61
CA LEU A 178 -7.41 -9.14 -53.78
C LEU A 178 -7.08 -8.45 -52.45
N MET A 179 -7.79 -8.79 -51.36
CA MET A 179 -7.46 -8.31 -50.02
C MET A 179 -6.22 -8.99 -49.41
N VAL A 180 -5.88 -10.21 -49.84
CA VAL A 180 -4.72 -10.97 -49.33
C VAL A 180 -3.40 -10.49 -49.95
N VAL A 181 -3.40 -9.96 -51.17
CA VAL A 181 -2.17 -9.57 -51.88
C VAL A 181 -1.66 -8.17 -51.50
N ASN A 182 -2.49 -7.35 -50.85
CA ASN A 182 -2.11 -6.02 -50.32
C ASN A 182 -1.87 -6.01 -48.81
N VAL A 183 -1.59 -7.17 -48.20
CA VAL A 183 -1.00 -7.21 -46.86
C VAL A 183 0.45 -6.76 -47.01
N GLN A 184 0.64 -5.45 -47.08
CA GLN A 184 1.94 -4.84 -46.87
C GLN A 184 2.53 -5.52 -45.63
N PHE A 185 3.75 -6.04 -45.78
CA PHE A 185 4.56 -6.55 -44.69
C PHE A 185 4.78 -5.40 -43.70
N GLN A 186 3.76 -5.14 -42.87
CA GLN A 186 3.93 -4.44 -41.63
C GLN A 186 4.85 -5.37 -40.86
N THR A 187 6.12 -5.01 -40.81
CA THR A 187 7.06 -5.54 -39.83
C THR A 187 6.40 -5.27 -38.50
N VAL A 188 5.67 -6.28 -38.01
CA VAL A 188 5.16 -6.30 -36.65
C VAL A 188 6.43 -6.27 -35.84
N ASP A 189 6.83 -5.08 -35.39
CA ASP A 189 7.85 -4.92 -34.37
C ASP A 189 7.39 -5.81 -33.23
N GLN A 190 8.05 -6.97 -33.10
CA GLN A 190 7.76 -7.95 -32.07
C GLN A 190 8.27 -7.36 -30.76
N HIS A 191 7.57 -6.36 -30.25
CA HIS A 191 7.73 -5.91 -28.89
C HIS A 191 7.27 -7.06 -28.00
N ILE A 192 8.23 -7.87 -27.56
CA ILE A 192 7.98 -8.91 -26.58
C ILE A 192 7.46 -8.19 -25.34
N ASN A 193 6.18 -8.42 -25.02
CA ASN A 193 5.59 -7.90 -23.80
C ASN A 193 6.10 -8.76 -22.63
N ILE A 194 7.25 -8.38 -22.07
CA ILE A 194 7.98 -9.17 -21.05
C ILE A 194 7.31 -9.08 -19.66
N ALA A 195 6.31 -8.22 -19.48
CA ALA A 195 5.76 -7.88 -18.18
C ALA A 195 4.24 -8.07 -18.11
N SER A 196 3.79 -9.08 -17.36
CA SER A 196 2.41 -9.09 -16.86
C SER A 196 2.32 -8.05 -15.74
N TYR A 197 1.58 -6.98 -15.98
CA TYR A 197 1.33 -5.92 -15.02
C TYR A 197 0.43 -6.47 -13.89
N GLN A 198 0.93 -6.53 -12.66
CA GLN A 198 0.22 -7.18 -11.54
C GLN A 198 -0.43 -6.19 -10.56
N ASP A 199 -0.11 -4.90 -10.62
CA ASP A 199 -0.54 -3.93 -9.62
C ASP A 199 -1.48 -2.89 -10.21
N ASN A 200 -2.64 -2.60 -9.59
CA ASN A 200 -3.43 -1.44 -10.00
C ASN A 200 -2.66 -0.16 -9.61
N ALA A 201 -1.99 0.48 -10.57
CA ALA A 201 -1.28 1.72 -10.27
C ALA A 201 -2.26 2.83 -9.94
N VAL A 202 -1.84 3.61 -8.95
CA VAL A 202 -2.60 4.72 -8.42
C VAL A 202 -1.71 5.95 -8.50
N LEU A 203 -2.25 7.03 -9.08
CA LEU A 203 -1.60 8.33 -9.14
C LEU A 203 -2.14 9.20 -8.01
N GLU A 204 -1.24 9.62 -7.14
CA GLU A 204 -1.52 10.48 -6.01
C GLU A 204 -1.03 11.88 -6.31
N TYR A 205 -1.89 12.87 -6.17
CA TYR A 205 -1.51 14.29 -6.21
C TYR A 205 -1.46 14.85 -4.81
N ARG A 206 -0.44 15.66 -4.53
CA ARG A 206 -0.26 16.41 -3.29
C ARG A 206 0.12 17.84 -3.62
N LYS A 207 -0.61 18.82 -3.08
CA LYS A 207 -0.18 20.22 -3.15
C LYS A 207 1.10 20.39 -2.35
N LYS A 208 2.12 21.01 -2.94
CA LYS A 208 3.33 21.43 -2.23
C LYS A 208 2.91 22.53 -1.25
N ALA A 209 2.64 22.15 -0.01
CA ALA A 209 2.17 23.11 0.98
C ALA A 209 3.27 24.15 1.22
N ALA A 210 2.92 25.44 1.14
CA ALA A 210 3.85 26.53 1.43
C ALA A 210 4.30 26.57 2.91
N GLN A 211 3.62 25.83 3.78
CA GLN A 211 3.96 25.70 5.19
C GLN A 211 3.75 24.23 5.63
N PRO A 212 4.69 23.65 6.38
CA PRO A 212 4.49 22.37 7.05
C PRO A 212 3.41 22.55 8.12
N GLY A 213 2.14 22.38 7.72
CA GLY A 213 1.04 22.32 8.66
C GLY A 213 1.21 21.09 9.56
N ILE A 214 0.80 21.24 10.82
CA ILE A 214 0.71 20.16 11.83
C ILE A 214 0.15 18.89 11.13
N GLY A 215 0.90 17.78 11.22
CA GLY A 215 0.97 16.66 10.26
C GLY A 215 -0.33 15.96 9.82
N PHE A 216 -1.46 16.34 10.39
CA PHE A 216 -2.79 15.74 10.24
C PHE A 216 -3.49 16.06 8.93
N PHE A 217 -3.23 17.23 8.34
CA PHE A 217 -3.91 17.65 7.10
C PHE A 217 -3.16 17.28 5.82
N SER A 218 -2.02 16.61 5.92
CA SER A 218 -1.22 16.19 4.76
C SER A 218 -1.96 15.17 3.89
N ASN A 219 -2.70 14.26 4.51
CA ASN A 219 -3.49 13.24 3.81
C ASN A 219 -4.85 13.74 3.31
N ALA A 220 -5.46 14.73 3.97
CA ALA A 220 -6.75 15.31 3.55
C ALA A 220 -6.69 15.99 2.16
N ARG A 221 -5.49 16.34 1.69
CA ARG A 221 -5.26 16.98 0.38
C ARG A 221 -4.82 16.01 -0.69
N LYS A 222 -4.82 14.70 -0.41
CA LYS A 222 -4.44 13.67 -1.35
C LYS A 222 -5.59 13.42 -2.33
N LYS A 223 -5.36 13.72 -3.61
CA LYS A 223 -6.27 13.31 -4.68
C LYS A 223 -5.72 12.07 -5.35
N THR A 224 -6.53 11.03 -5.36
CA THR A 224 -6.18 9.72 -5.91
C THR A 224 -6.88 9.53 -7.25
N VAL A 225 -6.12 9.20 -8.30
CA VAL A 225 -6.65 8.94 -9.65
C VAL A 225 -6.14 7.57 -10.11
N ASN A 226 -7.03 6.80 -10.74
CA ASN A 226 -6.66 5.51 -11.31
C ASN A 226 -5.65 5.72 -12.44
N PHE A 227 -4.50 5.04 -12.38
CA PHE A 227 -3.39 5.26 -13.30
C PHE A 227 -3.11 3.99 -14.11
N LYS A 228 -3.87 3.85 -15.21
CA LYS A 228 -3.87 2.67 -16.08
C LYS A 228 -2.98 2.88 -17.32
N ASN A 229 -2.83 1.83 -18.13
CA ASN A 229 -2.17 1.88 -19.44
C ASN A 229 -0.66 2.21 -19.40
N ILE A 230 0.01 1.79 -18.34
CA ILE A 230 1.47 1.82 -18.29
C ILE A 230 1.97 0.62 -19.08
N THR A 231 2.84 0.88 -20.04
CA THR A 231 3.45 -0.17 -20.88
C THR A 231 4.92 -0.26 -20.55
N ILE A 232 5.38 -1.50 -20.37
CA ILE A 232 6.76 -1.83 -20.03
C ILE A 232 7.20 -2.84 -21.07
N THR A 233 8.11 -2.43 -21.94
CA THR A 233 8.61 -3.26 -23.02
C THR A 233 10.11 -3.36 -22.92
N MET A 234 10.65 -4.52 -23.24
CA MET A 234 12.08 -4.70 -23.41
C MET A 234 12.36 -4.65 -24.91
N GLY A 235 13.06 -3.61 -25.35
CA GLY A 235 13.60 -3.54 -26.69
C GLY A 235 14.96 -4.22 -26.79
N ASP A 236 15.55 -4.10 -27.97
CA ASP A 236 16.88 -4.63 -28.26
C ASP A 236 17.95 -4.04 -27.34
N ASN A 237 19.06 -4.77 -27.21
CA ASN A 237 20.24 -4.36 -26.43
C ASN A 237 19.92 -4.09 -24.95
N ASN A 238 19.00 -4.86 -24.36
CA ASN A 238 18.58 -4.68 -22.97
C ASN A 238 18.13 -3.23 -22.70
N THR A 239 17.27 -2.70 -23.57
CA THR A 239 16.67 -1.37 -23.38
C THR A 239 15.28 -1.54 -22.80
N LEU A 240 15.09 -1.18 -21.53
CA LEU A 240 13.76 -1.15 -20.92
C LEU A 240 13.09 0.18 -21.28
N MET A 241 11.97 0.11 -21.98
CA MET A 241 11.12 1.25 -22.29
C MET A 241 9.87 1.22 -21.40
N LEU A 242 9.68 2.29 -20.63
CA LEU A 242 8.47 2.55 -19.85
C LEU A 242 7.70 3.68 -20.54
N ASN A 243 6.41 3.49 -20.81
CA ASN A 243 5.52 4.56 -21.23
C ASN A 243 4.30 4.63 -20.31
N TRP A 244 3.82 5.84 -20.03
CA TRP A 244 2.67 6.08 -19.15
C TRP A 244 1.72 7.13 -19.76
N PRO A 245 0.47 7.21 -19.28
CA PRO A 245 -0.45 8.25 -19.72
C PRO A 245 0.07 9.65 -19.43
N THR A 246 -0.19 10.58 -20.33
CA THR A 246 0.18 11.99 -20.14
C THR A 246 -0.53 12.58 -18.92
N ILE A 247 0.26 13.14 -18.01
CA ILE A 247 -0.24 13.94 -16.88
C ILE A 247 -0.23 15.41 -17.31
N LYS A 248 -1.36 16.10 -17.17
CA LYS A 248 -1.49 17.50 -17.60
C LYS A 248 -0.51 18.39 -16.83
N GLN A 249 0.03 19.40 -17.52
CA GLN A 249 0.80 20.49 -16.92
C GLN A 249 2.08 20.04 -16.20
N VAL A 250 2.70 18.92 -16.56
CA VAL A 250 3.95 18.48 -15.93
C VAL A 250 5.17 19.13 -16.56
N SER A 251 6.08 19.65 -15.73
CA SER A 251 7.36 20.22 -16.18
C SER A 251 8.40 19.14 -16.48
N SER A 252 8.46 18.11 -15.64
CA SER A 252 9.32 16.95 -15.79
C SER A 252 8.81 15.75 -14.98
N TYR A 253 9.15 14.57 -15.47
CA TYR A 253 8.92 13.29 -14.81
C TYR A 253 10.25 12.72 -14.35
N THR A 254 10.33 12.24 -13.13
CA THR A 254 11.45 11.45 -12.62
C THR A 254 10.97 10.03 -12.40
N ILE A 255 11.64 9.06 -13.04
CA ILE A 255 11.37 7.64 -12.84
C ILE A 255 12.54 6.99 -12.14
N ARG A 256 12.23 6.28 -11.06
CA ARG A 256 13.12 5.35 -10.37
C ARG A 256 12.67 3.94 -10.67
N LEU A 257 13.63 3.08 -10.98
CA LEU A 257 13.41 1.67 -11.18
C LEU A 257 14.22 0.91 -10.13
N ASN A 258 13.51 0.10 -9.35
CA ASN A 258 14.06 -0.67 -8.26
C ASN A 258 13.87 -2.17 -8.48
N LYS A 259 14.83 -2.96 -8.00
CA LYS A 259 14.72 -4.41 -7.85
C LYS A 259 14.21 -4.72 -6.45
N VAL A 260 13.14 -5.50 -6.37
CA VAL A 260 12.59 -5.96 -5.09
C VAL A 260 13.33 -7.24 -4.68
N THR A 261 13.91 -7.23 -3.48
CA THR A 261 14.67 -8.34 -2.88
C THR A 261 14.12 -8.67 -1.50
N ALA A 262 14.57 -9.78 -0.89
CA ALA A 262 14.20 -10.12 0.48
C ALA A 262 14.65 -9.08 1.51
N ALA A 263 15.77 -8.39 1.26
CA ALA A 263 16.29 -7.32 2.12
C ALA A 263 15.60 -5.95 1.88
N GLY A 264 14.68 -5.88 0.92
CA GLY A 264 14.01 -4.64 0.52
C GLY A 264 14.26 -4.25 -0.93
N SER A 265 14.09 -2.96 -1.22
CA SER A 265 14.15 -2.38 -2.56
C SER A 265 15.53 -1.81 -2.88
N VAL A 266 16.15 -2.26 -3.97
CA VAL A 266 17.46 -1.78 -4.44
C VAL A 266 17.29 -0.92 -5.69
N LEU A 267 17.74 0.33 -5.67
CA LEU A 267 17.70 1.22 -6.83
C LEU A 267 18.60 0.69 -7.96
N LEU A 268 18.04 0.50 -9.15
CA LEU A 268 18.79 0.10 -10.34
C LEU A 268 19.16 1.29 -11.21
N LYS A 269 18.17 2.15 -11.49
CA LYS A 269 18.30 3.31 -12.36
C LYS A 269 17.32 4.39 -11.95
N GLU A 270 17.74 5.64 -12.18
CA GLU A 270 16.90 6.82 -12.06
C GLU A 270 17.12 7.69 -13.31
N LYS A 271 16.05 8.30 -13.81
CA LYS A 271 16.13 9.20 -14.95
C LYS A 271 14.99 10.21 -14.94
N THR A 272 15.34 11.47 -15.20
CA THR A 272 14.38 12.56 -15.40
C THR A 272 14.19 12.83 -16.89
N VAL A 273 12.93 12.95 -17.31
CA VAL A 273 12.52 13.17 -18.70
C VAL A 273 11.39 14.20 -18.76
N LYS A 274 11.25 14.89 -19.90
CA LYS A 274 10.12 15.80 -20.14
C LYS A 274 8.91 15.13 -20.78
N ASN A 275 9.12 13.97 -21.41
CA ASN A 275 8.09 13.22 -22.12
C ASN A 275 7.52 12.11 -21.23
N ASN A 276 6.37 11.56 -21.59
CA ASN A 276 5.69 10.46 -20.88
C ASN A 276 6.27 9.07 -21.21
N SER A 277 7.57 9.01 -21.51
CA SER A 277 8.31 7.82 -21.89
C SER A 277 9.74 7.88 -21.36
N VAL A 278 10.27 6.78 -20.85
CA VAL A 278 11.68 6.65 -20.44
C VAL A 278 12.31 5.40 -21.00
N ASN A 279 13.54 5.55 -21.50
CA ASN A 279 14.37 4.45 -21.98
C ASN A 279 15.59 4.29 -21.06
N PHE A 280 15.69 3.12 -20.44
CA PHE A 280 16.84 2.67 -19.66
C PHE A 280 17.67 1.68 -20.49
N ARG A 281 18.79 2.16 -21.06
CA ARG A 281 19.70 1.33 -21.85
C ARG A 281 20.60 0.48 -20.96
N ASN A 282 21.06 -0.66 -21.50
CA ASN A 282 22.01 -1.56 -20.86
C ASN A 282 21.54 -2.08 -19.49
N ILE A 283 20.25 -2.36 -19.34
CA ILE A 283 19.69 -2.81 -18.06
C ILE A 283 19.66 -4.33 -17.95
N LYS A 284 20.35 -4.87 -16.95
CA LYS A 284 20.34 -6.30 -16.66
C LYS A 284 19.21 -6.59 -15.66
N LEU A 285 18.09 -7.10 -16.17
CA LEU A 285 17.01 -7.62 -15.34
C LEU A 285 17.16 -9.15 -15.21
N ASP A 286 17.07 -9.68 -14.02
CA ASP A 286 17.04 -11.11 -13.75
C ASP A 286 15.66 -11.68 -14.07
N LYS A 287 15.62 -12.91 -14.59
CA LYS A 287 14.37 -13.64 -14.80
C LYS A 287 13.70 -13.94 -13.46
N GLN A 288 12.36 -13.98 -13.47
CA GLN A 288 11.50 -14.31 -12.32
C GLN A 288 11.74 -13.42 -11.08
N ARG A 289 12.20 -12.18 -11.29
CA ARG A 289 12.33 -11.18 -10.23
C ARG A 289 11.32 -10.06 -10.41
N ARG A 290 10.83 -9.56 -9.27
CA ARG A 290 9.92 -8.41 -9.21
C ARG A 290 10.73 -7.12 -9.25
N TYR A 291 10.27 -6.21 -10.08
CA TYR A 291 10.77 -4.85 -10.20
C TYR A 291 9.64 -3.89 -9.85
N GLN A 292 10.01 -2.77 -9.23
CA GLN A 292 9.10 -1.69 -8.89
C GLN A 292 9.57 -0.44 -9.60
N TRP A 293 8.65 0.23 -10.28
CA TRP A 293 8.90 1.57 -10.79
C TRP A 293 8.17 2.59 -9.92
N ILE A 294 8.79 3.74 -9.75
CA ILE A 294 8.25 4.88 -9.02
C ILE A 294 8.35 6.07 -9.96
N LEU A 295 7.22 6.70 -10.24
CA LEU A 295 7.08 7.87 -11.09
C LEU A 295 6.72 9.07 -10.21
N THR A 296 7.56 10.10 -10.23
CA THR A 296 7.32 11.37 -9.54
C THR A 296 7.46 12.55 -10.50
N GLY A 297 6.92 13.69 -10.10
CA GLY A 297 7.15 14.94 -10.81
C GLY A 297 6.33 16.07 -10.22
N GLU A 298 6.47 17.24 -10.83
CA GLU A 298 5.80 18.47 -10.40
C GLU A 298 4.99 19.06 -11.56
N THR A 299 3.77 19.50 -11.26
CA THR A 299 2.91 20.21 -12.20
C THR A 299 3.20 21.72 -12.18
N SER A 300 2.80 22.45 -13.21
CA SER A 300 2.88 23.91 -13.25
C SER A 300 1.99 24.59 -12.19
N THR A 301 1.05 23.85 -11.60
CA THR A 301 0.21 24.26 -10.47
C THR A 301 0.86 24.02 -9.10
N ASN A 302 2.16 23.67 -9.06
CA ASN A 302 2.90 23.38 -7.84
C ASN A 302 2.33 22.17 -7.07
N GLU A 303 1.80 21.20 -7.79
CA GLU A 303 1.36 19.90 -7.25
C GLU A 303 2.42 18.86 -7.56
N ILE A 304 2.82 18.11 -6.54
CA ILE A 304 3.69 16.95 -6.69
C ILE A 304 2.78 15.76 -6.95
N PHE A 305 3.09 14.96 -7.96
CA PHE A 305 2.42 13.69 -8.17
C PHE A 305 3.37 12.52 -7.91
N TYR A 306 2.76 11.41 -7.52
CA TYR A 306 3.44 10.16 -7.20
C TYR A 306 2.63 8.99 -7.72
N ALA A 307 3.25 8.10 -8.47
CA ALA A 307 2.68 6.81 -8.85
C ALA A 307 3.71 5.71 -8.68
N THR A 308 3.23 4.51 -8.34
CA THR A 308 4.06 3.32 -8.20
C THR A 308 3.35 2.13 -8.82
N GLY A 309 4.14 1.18 -9.27
CA GLY A 309 3.66 -0.14 -9.67
C GLY A 309 4.82 -1.09 -9.87
N GLY A 310 4.51 -2.33 -10.21
CA GLY A 310 5.50 -3.38 -10.36
C GLY A 310 5.27 -4.27 -11.56
N PHE A 311 6.33 -4.98 -11.93
CA PHE A 311 6.30 -6.03 -12.95
C PHE A 311 7.27 -7.15 -12.61
N VAL A 312 7.04 -8.32 -13.19
CA VAL A 312 7.96 -9.47 -13.12
C VAL A 312 8.51 -9.72 -14.51
N ARG A 313 9.82 -9.89 -14.62
CA ARG A 313 10.45 -10.34 -15.87
C ARG A 313 10.24 -11.85 -16.00
N HIS A 314 9.49 -12.28 -17.01
CA HIS A 314 9.40 -13.69 -17.39
C HIS A 314 10.64 -14.13 -18.17
#